data_AF-A0A2V9CR93-F1
#
_entry.id   AF-A0A2V9CR93-F1
#
_cell.length_a   1.000
_cell.length_b   1.000
_cell.length_c   1.000
_cell.angle_alpha   90.00
_cell.angle_beta   90.00
_cell.angle_gamma   90.00
#
_symmetry.space_group_name_H-M   'P 1'
#
loop_
_entity.id
_entity.type
_entity.pdbx_description
1 polymer ?
#
loop_
_entity_poly.entity_id
_entity_poly.type
_entity_poly.pdbx_seq_one_letter_code
_entity_poly.pdbx_strand_id
1 'polypeptide(L)'
;MAFLPITIFFVIILWFFGFYLMDRKQIGRMTSIGCFILVIPLVTVNLEYITENSGVLATSTLALSSMLQSTIVLVDVFFLFMALVSLFDFYGRNWHGGK
;
A
#
# COMPACT_ATOMS: atom_id res chain seq x y z
N MET A 1 7.74 -7.91 24.48
CA MET A 1 6.58 -7.23 23.89
C MET A 1 6.87 -7.05 22.41
N ALA A 2 6.25 -7.81 21.52
CA ALA A 2 6.39 -7.61 20.08
C ALA A 2 5.29 -6.65 19.64
N PHE A 3 5.61 -5.36 19.55
CA PHE A 3 4.70 -4.32 19.10
C PHE A 3 4.97 -4.02 17.62
N LEU A 4 4.07 -4.48 16.75
CA LEU A 4 4.14 -4.22 15.31
C LEU A 4 3.86 -2.72 15.05
N PRO A 5 4.65 -2.03 14.22
CA PRO A 5 4.32 -0.67 13.81
C PRO A 5 2.93 -0.64 13.17
N ILE A 6 2.05 0.26 13.65
CA ILE A 6 0.69 0.46 13.14
C ILE A 6 0.69 0.63 11.61
N THR A 7 1.74 1.22 11.06
CA THR A 7 1.94 1.39 9.61
C THR A 7 1.98 0.08 8.86
N ILE A 8 2.65 -0.96 9.36
CA ILE A 8 2.72 -2.26 8.67
C ILE A 8 1.32 -2.88 8.57
N PHE A 9 0.49 -2.69 9.58
CA PHE A 9 -0.91 -3.13 9.55
C PHE A 9 -1.69 -2.42 8.42
N PHE A 10 -1.54 -1.11 8.27
CA PHE A 10 -2.15 -0.36 7.18
C PHE A 10 -1.60 -0.76 5.80
N VAL A 11 -0.29 -1.02 5.66
CA VAL A 11 0.31 -1.49 4.41
C VAL A 11 -0.30 -2.83 3.98
N ILE A 12 -0.43 -3.78 4.90
CA ILE A 12 -1.02 -5.09 4.62
C ILE A 12 -2.48 -4.93 4.17
N ILE A 13 -3.27 -4.12 4.89
CA ILE A 13 -4.66 -3.85 4.52
C ILE A 13 -4.75 -3.23 3.12
N LEU A 14 -3.93 -2.22 2.82
CA LEU A 14 -3.93 -1.55 1.53
C LEU A 14 -3.53 -2.51 0.39
N TRP A 15 -2.58 -3.41 0.62
CA TRP A 15 -2.25 -4.45 -0.34
C TRP A 15 -3.42 -5.40 -0.58
N PHE A 16 -4.07 -5.90 0.47
CA PHE A 16 -5.25 -6.76 0.33
C PHE A 16 -6.39 -6.06 -0.42
N PHE A 17 -6.66 -4.79 -0.09
CA PHE A 17 -7.65 -3.99 -0.81
C PHE A 17 -7.25 -3.74 -2.26
N GLY A 18 -5.98 -3.45 -2.53
CA GLY A 18 -5.43 -3.25 -3.87
C GLY A 18 -5.64 -4.48 -4.75
N PHE A 19 -5.26 -5.66 -4.26
CA PHE A 19 -5.49 -6.92 -4.98
C PHE A 19 -6.97 -7.24 -5.15
N TYR A 20 -7.78 -7.06 -4.11
CA TYR A 20 -9.23 -7.30 -4.19
C TYR A 20 -9.92 -6.40 -5.23
N LEU A 21 -9.48 -5.16 -5.35
CA LEU A 21 -10.04 -4.19 -6.27
C LEU A 21 -9.52 -4.36 -7.72
N MET A 22 -8.37 -4.98 -7.92
CA MET A 22 -7.80 -5.28 -9.25
C MET A 22 -8.71 -6.18 -10.11
N ASP A 23 -9.50 -7.05 -9.48
CA ASP A 23 -10.43 -7.95 -10.20
C ASP A 23 -11.80 -7.32 -10.48
N ARG A 24 -12.05 -6.10 -9.98
CA ARG A 24 -13.33 -5.41 -10.18
C ARG A 24 -13.40 -4.73 -11.56
N LYS A 25 -14.54 -4.09 -11.83
CA LYS A 25 -14.77 -3.22 -12.99
C LYS A 25 -13.80 -2.03 -12.98
N GLN A 26 -13.80 -1.24 -14.05
CA GLN A 26 -12.93 -0.06 -14.27
C GLN A 26 -12.66 0.80 -13.02
N ILE A 27 -13.71 1.19 -12.28
CA ILE A 27 -13.57 2.04 -11.09
C ILE A 27 -12.75 1.34 -10.01
N GLY A 28 -13.00 0.04 -9.75
CA GLY A 28 -12.23 -0.71 -8.77
C GLY A 28 -10.75 -0.85 -9.18
N ARG A 29 -10.46 -1.09 -10.46
CA ARG A 29 -9.09 -1.13 -10.98
C ARG A 29 -8.36 0.21 -10.86
N MET A 30 -9.07 1.33 -11.00
CA MET A 30 -8.49 2.65 -10.72
C MET A 30 -8.24 2.85 -9.23
N THR A 31 -9.16 2.43 -8.37
CA THR A 31 -9.00 2.52 -6.92
C THR A 31 -7.85 1.63 -6.41
N SER A 32 -7.60 0.47 -7.02
CA SER A 32 -6.44 -0.38 -6.64
C SER A 32 -5.10 0.31 -6.86
N ILE A 33 -4.97 1.08 -7.94
CA ILE A 33 -3.75 1.88 -8.19
C ILE A 33 -3.56 2.91 -7.08
N GLY A 34 -4.64 3.57 -6.65
CA GLY A 34 -4.62 4.47 -5.51
C GLY A 34 -4.20 3.79 -4.21
N CYS A 35 -4.66 2.57 -3.96
CA CYS A 35 -4.26 1.79 -2.78
C CYS A 35 -2.76 1.49 -2.74
N PHE A 36 -2.16 1.10 -3.87
CA PHE A 36 -0.71 0.87 -3.95
C PHE A 36 0.06 2.19 -3.85
N ILE A 37 -0.34 3.25 -4.56
CA ILE A 37 0.30 4.58 -4.46
C ILE A 37 0.35 5.07 -3.01
N LEU A 38 -0.71 4.84 -2.22
CA LEU A 38 -0.79 5.27 -0.83
C LEU A 38 0.17 4.53 0.11
N VAL A 39 0.66 3.34 -0.25
CA VAL A 39 1.63 2.58 0.56
C VAL A 39 2.99 3.27 0.57
N ILE A 40 3.43 3.84 -0.55
CA ILE A 40 4.72 4.53 -0.67
C ILE A 40 4.89 5.69 0.33
N PRO A 41 4.00 6.70 0.40
CA PRO A 41 4.11 7.77 1.41
C PRO A 41 3.96 7.21 2.83
N LEU A 42 3.13 6.17 3.02
CA LEU A 42 2.92 5.59 4.34
C LEU A 42 4.21 4.96 4.93
N VAL A 43 5.02 4.36 4.07
CA VAL A 43 6.27 3.68 4.47
C VAL A 43 7.46 4.63 4.51
N THR A 44 7.41 5.73 3.74
CA THR A 44 8.49 6.73 3.65
C THR A 44 8.37 7.86 4.69
N VAL A 45 7.17 8.11 5.24
CA VAL A 45 7.00 9.03 6.37
C VAL A 45 7.58 8.39 7.64
N ASN A 46 8.40 9.14 8.38
CA ASN A 46 8.95 8.71 9.66
C ASN A 46 7.81 8.33 10.61
N LEU A 47 7.81 7.07 11.05
CA LEU A 47 6.74 6.53 11.88
C LEU A 47 6.98 6.88 13.34
N GLU A 48 6.09 7.68 13.89
CA GLU A 48 6.08 8.04 15.30
C GLU A 48 5.26 7.01 16.09
N TYR A 49 5.86 6.40 17.11
CA TYR A 49 5.15 5.58 18.07
C TYR A 49 4.69 6.46 19.21
N ILE A 50 3.39 6.55 19.42
CA ILE A 50 2.86 7.14 20.64
C ILE A 50 2.86 6.03 21.70
N THR A 51 3.76 6.11 22.67
CA THR A 51 3.75 5.25 23.85
C THR A 51 3.24 6.06 25.03
N GLU A 52 2.17 5.60 25.68
CA GLU A 52 1.72 6.19 26.94
C GLU A 52 2.42 5.44 28.07
N ASN A 53 3.39 6.10 28.71
CA ASN A 53 4.02 5.58 29.92
C ASN A 53 3.67 6.52 31.08
N SER A 54 2.83 6.05 32.00
CA SER A 54 2.46 6.78 33.22
C SER A 54 1.91 8.20 32.99
N GLY A 55 1.05 8.40 31.98
CA GLY A 55 0.41 9.69 31.68
C GLY A 55 1.27 10.67 30.86
N VAL A 56 2.47 10.26 30.44
CA VAL A 56 3.30 11.01 29.49
C VAL A 56 3.26 10.29 28.14
N LEU A 57 2.78 10.99 27.11
CA LEU A 57 2.90 10.55 25.72
C LEU A 57 4.36 10.70 25.30
N ALA A 58 5.11 9.60 25.30
CA ALA A 58 6.46 9.56 24.76
C ALA A 58 6.38 9.10 23.30
N THR A 59 6.75 9.99 22.38
CA THR A 59 6.90 9.65 20.96
C THR A 59 8.27 9.06 20.71
N SER A 60 8.33 7.78 20.31
CA SER A 60 9.57 7.15 19.84
C SER A 60 9.50 6.95 18.33
N THR A 61 10.44 7.53 17.60
CA THR A 61 10.56 7.30 16.15
C THR A 61 11.23 5.96 15.92
N LEU A 62 10.47 5.00 15.40
CA LEU A 62 11.00 3.70 15.03
C LEU A 62 11.20 3.77 13.52
N ALA A 63 12.43 4.13 13.15
CA ALA A 63 12.87 4.00 11.78
C ALA A 63 12.85 2.51 11.43
N LEU A 64 11.94 2.10 10.54
CA LEU A 64 12.15 0.85 9.80
C LEU A 64 13.56 0.92 9.20
N SER A 65 14.31 -0.19 9.27
CA SER A 65 15.60 -0.27 8.58
C SER A 65 15.42 0.18 7.14
N SER A 66 16.29 1.05 6.65
CA SER A 66 16.25 1.58 5.28
C SER A 66 16.23 0.46 4.23
N MET A 67 16.81 -0.69 4.54
CA MET A 67 16.75 -1.90 3.73
C MET A 67 15.32 -2.48 3.64
N LEU A 68 14.57 -2.47 4.74
CA LEU A 68 13.22 -3.01 4.80
C LEU A 68 12.23 -2.05 4.12
N GLN A 69 12.38 -0.73 4.34
CA GLN A 69 11.58 0.28 3.62
C GLN A 69 11.79 0.19 2.11
N SER A 70 13.05 0.15 1.65
CA SER A 70 13.36 0.04 0.21
C SER A 70 12.83 -1.25 -0.40
N THR A 71 12.88 -2.37 0.33
CA THR A 71 12.30 -3.64 -0.12
C THR A 71 10.77 -3.55 -0.25
N ILE A 72 10.07 -2.97 0.74
CA ILE A 72 8.61 -2.79 0.69
C ILE A 72 8.23 -1.89 -0.49
N VAL A 73 8.92 -0.76 -0.67
CA VAL A 73 8.65 0.17 -1.79
C VAL A 73 8.88 -0.51 -3.13
N LEU A 74 9.95 -1.32 -3.27
CA LEU A 74 10.22 -2.05 -4.50
C LEU A 74 9.08 -3.04 -4.83
N VAL A 75 8.65 -3.82 -3.84
CA VAL A 75 7.52 -4.77 -3.99
C VAL A 75 6.23 -4.03 -4.37
N ASP A 76 5.98 -2.89 -3.74
CA ASP A 76 4.79 -2.08 -4.01
C ASP A 76 4.80 -1.50 -5.44
N VAL A 77 5.97 -1.07 -5.95
CA VAL A 77 6.14 -0.66 -7.35
C VAL A 77 5.81 -1.80 -8.32
N PHE A 78 6.21 -3.04 -8.02
CA PHE A 78 5.83 -4.20 -8.82
C PHE A 78 4.30 -4.42 -8.84
N PHE A 79 3.64 -4.26 -7.69
CA PHE A 79 2.18 -4.38 -7.60
C PHE A 79 1.46 -3.28 -8.37
N LEU A 80 2.00 -2.06 -8.34
CA LEU A 80 1.49 -0.92 -9.10
C LEU A 80 1.60 -1.17 -10.61
N PHE A 81 2.71 -1.74 -11.08
CA PHE A 81 2.84 -2.19 -12.47
C PHE A 81 1.78 -3.22 -12.85
N MET A 82 1.54 -4.24 -12.02
CA MET A 82 0.48 -5.23 -12.27
C MET A 82 -0.91 -4.60 -12.31
N ALA A 83 -1.20 -3.65 -11.43
CA ALA A 83 -2.47 -2.92 -11.41
C ALA A 83 -2.67 -2.08 -12.68
N LEU A 84 -1.62 -1.43 -13.17
CA LEU A 84 -1.65 -0.68 -14.43
C LEU A 84 -1.90 -1.59 -15.63
N VAL A 85 -1.18 -2.71 -15.73
CA VAL A 85 -1.38 -3.71 -16.81
C VAL A 85 -2.82 -4.23 -16.79
N SER A 86 -3.34 -4.57 -15.61
CA SER A 86 -4.74 -4.99 -15.45
C SER A 86 -5.73 -3.93 -15.94
N LEU A 87 -5.48 -2.64 -15.68
CA LEU A 87 -6.31 -1.56 -16.19
C LEU A 87 -6.22 -1.46 -17.72
N PHE A 88 -5.01 -1.51 -18.29
CA PHE A 88 -4.79 -1.47 -19.74
C PHE A 88 -5.46 -2.64 -20.47
N ASP A 89 -5.36 -3.87 -19.95
CA ASP A 89 -6.03 -5.04 -20.51
C ASP A 89 -7.56 -4.92 -20.48
N PHE A 90 -8.12 -4.22 -19.48
CA PHE A 90 -9.54 -3.93 -19.45
C PHE A 90 -9.93 -2.93 -20.55
N TYR A 91 -9.18 -1.85 -20.73
CA TYR A 91 -9.42 -0.88 -21.80
C TYR A 91 -9.20 -1.47 -23.19
N GLY A 92 -8.15 -2.28 -23.38
CA GLY A 92 -7.86 -2.97 -24.64
C GLY A 92 -8.96 -3.95 -25.04
N ARG A 93 -9.52 -4.69 -24.07
CA ARG A 93 -10.68 -5.56 -24.31
C ARG A 93 -11.95 -4.79 -24.67
N ASN A 94 -12.18 -3.63 -24.06
CA ASN A 94 -13.33 -2.77 -24.40
C ASN A 94 -13.16 -2.09 -25.76
N TRP A 95 -11.93 -1.75 -26.17
CA TRP A 95 -11.64 -1.13 -27.46
C TRP A 95 -11.84 -2.11 -28.63
N HIS A 96 -11.53 -3.39 -28.44
CA HIS A 96 -11.70 -4.43 -29.47
C HIS A 96 -13.10 -5.06 -29.54
N GLY A 97 -14.11 -4.46 -28.92
CA GLY A 97 -15.50 -4.92 -29.06
C GLY A 97 -15.79 -6.21 -28.29
N GLY A 98 -15.37 -6.30 -27.03
CA GLY A 98 -15.89 -7.30 -26.11
C GLY A 98 -17.36 -7.02 -25.81
N LYS A 99 -18.24 -7.94 -26.25
CA LYS A 99 -19.70 -7.98 -26.02
C LYS A 99 -20.14 -7.54 -24.63
#